data_AF-A0A4Y6KND8-F1
#
_entry.id   AF-A0A4Y6KND8-F1
#
_cell.length_a   1.000
_cell.length_b   1.000
_cell.length_c   1.000
_cell.angle_alpha   90.00
_cell.angle_beta   90.00
_cell.angle_gamma   90.00
#
_symmetry.space_group_name_H-M   'P 1'
#
loop_
_entity.id
_entity.type
_entity.pdbx_description
1 polymer ?
#
loop_
_entity_poly.entity_id
_entity_poly.type
_entity_poly.pdbx_seq_one_letter_code
_entity_poly.pdbx_strand_id
1 'polypeptide(L)' 'MSLPSPCINICRMDADTGWCEGCQRSLDEIAGWSRASEDDKRRILAAVTERRAWLAEAAAAGAGR' A
#
# COMPACT_ATOMS: atom_id res chain seq x y z
N MET A 1 10.40 19.41 0.60
CA MET A 1 10.96 18.10 0.97
C MET A 1 9.90 17.08 0.62
N SER A 2 10.05 16.26 -0.43
CA SER A 2 8.99 15.34 -0.85
C SER A 2 8.98 14.08 0.03
N LEU A 3 7.81 13.64 0.47
CA LEU A 3 7.68 12.39 1.24
C LEU A 3 8.20 11.18 0.45
N PRO A 4 8.93 10.25 1.11
CA PRO A 4 9.49 9.08 0.44
C PRO A 4 8.38 8.12 -0.01
N SER A 5 8.60 7.50 -1.18
CA SER A 5 7.69 6.46 -1.69
C SER A 5 7.89 5.17 -0.88
N PRO A 6 6.80 4.45 -0.51
CA PRO A 6 6.90 3.16 0.18
C PRO A 6 7.20 1.99 -0.80
N CYS A 7 7.59 2.31 -2.05
CA CYS A 7 7.87 1.33 -3.09
C CYS A 7 9.16 0.55 -2.81
N ILE A 8 9.09 -0.78 -2.89
CA ILE A 8 10.23 -1.69 -2.73
C ILE A 8 10.68 -2.32 -4.05
N ASN A 9 10.32 -1.70 -5.20
CA ASN A 9 10.58 -2.21 -6.55
C ASN A 9 9.91 -3.56 -6.87
N ILE A 10 8.85 -3.89 -6.14
CA ILE A 10 7.93 -4.98 -6.49
C ILE A 10 6.64 -4.34 -7.02
N CYS A 11 6.33 -4.63 -8.28
CA CYS A 11 5.12 -4.15 -8.94
C CYS A 11 4.26 -5.35 -9.33
N ARG A 12 3.60 -5.92 -8.34
CA ARG A 12 2.66 -7.04 -8.50
C ARG A 12 1.38 -6.71 -7.75
N MET A 13 0.25 -6.79 -8.43
CA MET A 13 -1.05 -6.50 -7.83
C MET A 13 -1.67 -7.80 -7.33
N ASP A 14 -2.06 -7.80 -6.06
CA ASP A 14 -2.84 -8.86 -5.47
C ASP A 14 -4.29 -8.75 -5.97
N ALA A 15 -4.81 -9.84 -6.55
CA ALA A 15 -6.13 -9.85 -7.17
C ALA A 15 -7.27 -9.87 -6.14
N ASP A 16 -7.01 -10.38 -4.93
CA ASP A 16 -8.02 -10.52 -3.88
C ASP A 16 -8.28 -9.19 -3.17
N THR A 17 -7.21 -8.42 -2.93
CA THR A 17 -7.24 -7.15 -2.19
C THR A 17 -7.21 -5.92 -3.10
N GLY A 18 -6.75 -6.08 -4.34
CA GLY A 18 -6.57 -4.97 -5.29
C GLY A 18 -5.41 -4.04 -4.94
N TRP A 19 -4.48 -4.47 -4.08
CA TRP A 19 -3.31 -3.70 -3.66
C TRP A 19 -2.00 -4.30 -4.17
N CYS A 20 -0.97 -3.47 -4.30
CA CYS A 20 0.36 -3.95 -4.64
C CYS A 20 0.95 -4.80 -3.50
N GLU A 21 1.43 -6.01 -3.79
CA GLU A 21 2.03 -6.91 -2.81
C GLU A 21 3.31 -6.36 -2.15
N GLY A 22 3.98 -5.41 -2.82
CA GLY A 22 5.19 -4.79 -2.29
C GLY A 22 4.93 -3.56 -1.41
N CYS A 23 4.15 -2.61 -1.93
CA CYS A 23 3.94 -1.31 -1.29
C CYS A 23 2.53 -1.09 -0.73
N GLN A 24 1.62 -2.03 -0.95
CA GLN A 24 0.22 -2.03 -0.47
C GLN A 24 -0.58 -0.81 -0.92
N ARG A 25 -0.15 -0.19 -2.03
CA ARG A 25 -0.84 0.91 -2.70
C ARG A 25 -1.77 0.37 -3.77
N SER A 26 -2.86 1.08 -4.05
CA SER A 26 -3.71 0.79 -5.22
C SER A 26 -3.03 1.27 -6.51
N LEU A 27 -3.55 0.81 -7.65
CA LEU A 27 -3.02 1.20 -8.96
C LEU A 27 -3.15 2.71 -9.20
N ASP A 28 -4.28 3.32 -8.82
CA ASP A 28 -4.53 4.76 -8.93
C ASP A 28 -3.54 5.58 -8.09
N GLU A 29 -3.26 5.13 -6.87
CA GLU A 29 -2.27 5.76 -6.01
C GLU A 29 -0.88 5.70 -6.66
N ILE A 30 -0.48 4.54 -7.18
CA ILE A 30 0.82 4.35 -7.85
C ILE A 30 0.93 5.30 -9.06
N ALA A 31 -0.08 5.32 -9.93
CA ALA A 31 -0.13 6.19 -11.11
C ALA A 31 -0.11 7.69 -10.75
N GLY A 32 -0.78 8.07 -9.65
CA GLY A 32 -0.90 9.46 -9.20
C GLY A 32 0.24 9.98 -8.33
N TRP A 33 1.16 9.13 -7.84
CA TRP A 33 2.11 9.49 -6.78
C TRP A 33 2.98 10.71 -7.07
N SER A 34 3.52 10.81 -8.28
CA SER A 34 4.41 11.91 -8.69
C SER A 34 3.68 13.26 -8.71
N ARG A 35 2.35 13.23 -8.89
CA ARG A 35 1.46 14.41 -8.96
C ARG A 35 0.72 14.68 -7.65
N ALA A 36 0.72 13.73 -6.72
CA ALA A 36 0.05 13.85 -5.43
C ALA A 36 0.68 14.95 -4.57
N SER A 37 -0.18 15.71 -3.88
CA SER A 37 0.27 16.73 -2.91
C SER A 37 0.92 16.06 -1.68
N GLU A 38 1.68 16.79 -0.90
CA GLU A 38 2.27 16.29 0.36
C GLU A 38 1.21 15.82 1.38
N ASP A 39 0.01 16.39 1.30
CA ASP A 39 -1.13 16.00 2.14
C ASP A 39 -1.74 14.67 1.66
N ASP A 40 -1.92 14.52 0.34
CA ASP A 40 -2.38 13.26 -0.26
C ASP A 40 -1.36 12.14 -0.05
N LYS A 41 -0.08 12.43 -0.22
CA LYS A 41 1.00 11.47 0.06
C LYS A 41 0.96 11.00 1.51
N ARG A 42 0.70 11.89 2.47
CA ARG A 42 0.50 11.53 3.88
C ARG A 42 -0.71 10.60 4.07
N ARG A 43 -1.85 10.93 3.47
CA ARG A 43 -3.05 10.06 3.51
C ARG A 43 -2.78 8.69 2.94
N ILE A 44 -2.13 8.61 1.79
CA ILE A 44 -1.77 7.35 1.13
C ILE A 44 -0.83 6.52 2.03
N LEU A 45 0.19 7.15 2.63
CA LEU A 45 1.12 6.45 3.52
C LEU A 45 0.44 5.94 4.80
N ALA A 46 -0.50 6.70 5.36
CA ALA A 46 -1.31 6.25 6.49
C ALA A 46 -2.16 5.03 6.09
N ALA A 47 -2.88 5.10 4.96
CA ALA A 47 -3.68 3.99 4.46
C ALA A 47 -2.83 2.75 4.16
N VAL A 48 -1.63 2.90 3.58
CA VAL A 48 -0.68 1.78 3.37
C VAL A 48 -0.32 1.10 4.69
N THR A 49 -0.12 1.88 5.76
CA THR A 49 0.19 1.33 7.08
C THR A 49 -0.99 0.52 7.62
N GLU A 50 -2.20 1.04 7.51
CA GLU A 50 -3.42 0.33 7.92
C GLU A 50 -3.65 -0.95 7.12
N ARG A 51 -3.47 -0.92 5.80
CA ARG A 51 -3.59 -2.10 4.93
C ARG A 51 -2.57 -3.18 5.29
N ARG A 52 -1.33 -2.80 5.62
CA ARG A 52 -0.29 -3.74 6.07
C ARG A 52 -0.67 -4.40 7.38
N ALA A 53 -1.21 -3.64 8.33
CA ALA A 53 -1.71 -4.20 9.59
C ALA A 53 -2.86 -5.20 9.33
N TRP A 54 -3.85 -4.80 8.54
CA TRP A 54 -4.97 -5.67 8.17
C TRP A 54 -4.50 -6.96 7.49
N LEU A 55 -3.55 -6.89 6.55
CA LEU A 55 -2.96 -8.06 5.90
C LEU A 55 -2.23 -8.98 6.89
N ALA A 56 -1.48 -8.40 7.84
CA ALA A 56 -0.81 -9.17 8.87
C ALA A 56 -1.80 -9.88 9.81
N GLU A 57 -2.89 -9.20 10.18
CA GLU A 57 -3.98 -9.76 10.97
C GLU A 57 -4.74 -10.86 10.20
N ALA A 58 -5.04 -10.63 8.91
CA ALA A 58 -5.68 -11.61 8.04
C ALA A 58 -4.80 -12.85 7.84
N ALA A 59 -3.49 -12.67 7.68
CA ALA A 59 -2.53 -13.77 7.62
C ALA A 59 -2.48 -14.56 8.95
N ALA A 60 -2.49 -13.88 10.09
CA ALA A 60 -2.55 -14.52 11.40
C ALA A 60 -3.86 -15.31 11.60
N ALA A 61 -5.00 -14.78 11.12
CA ALA A 61 -6.29 -15.47 11.17
C ALA A 61 -6.38 -16.68 10.21
N GLY A 62 -5.65 -16.63 9.09
CA GLY A 62 -5.61 -17.70 8.09
C GLY A 62 -4.65 -18.85 8.42
N ALA A 63 -3.59 -18.60 9.18
CA ALA A 63 -2.53 -19.57 9.49
C ALA A 63 -2.90 -20.63 10.56
N GLY A 64 -4.14 -20.61 11.06
CA GLY A 64 -4.64 -21.54 12.08
C GLY A 64 -5.41 -22.76 11.55
N ARG A 65 -5.29 -23.11 10.26
CA ARG A 65 -5.96 -24.29 9.67
C ARG A 65 -4.96 -25.34 9.20
#